data_AF-A0A5E6XT57-F1
#
_entry.id   AF-A0A5E6XT57-F1
#
_cell.length_a   1.000
_cell.length_b   1.000
_cell.length_c   1.000
_cell.angle_alpha   90.00
_cell.angle_beta   90.00
_cell.angle_gamma   90.00
#
_symmetry.space_group_name_H-M   'P 1'
#
loop_
_entity.id
_entity.type
_entity.pdbx_description
1 polymer ?
#
loop_
_entity_poly.entity_id
_entity_poly.type
_entity_poly.pdbx_seq_one_letter_code
_entity_poly.pdbx_strand_id
1 'polypeptide(L)' 'MAQTPFVNAANQSILVGGTAYAYRNLGPKSAVPLILLNHWGAELHH' A
#
# COMPACT_ATOMS: atom_id res chain seq x y z
N MET A 1 20.27 -3.77 0.61
CA MET A 1 19.46 -2.66 1.16
C MET A 1 18.38 -3.28 2.02
N ALA A 2 18.20 -2.86 3.27
CA ALA A 2 17.17 -3.42 4.14
C ALA A 2 15.77 -3.06 3.61
N GLN A 3 14.89 -4.04 3.50
CA GLN A 3 13.50 -3.81 3.11
C GLN A 3 12.72 -3.21 4.29
N THR A 4 11.96 -2.15 4.04
CA THR A 4 11.06 -1.58 5.05
C THR A 4 10.03 -2.64 5.44
N PRO A 5 9.87 -2.96 6.74
CA PRO A 5 8.78 -3.81 7.19
C PRO A 5 7.43 -3.18 6.85
N PHE A 6 6.43 -4.00 6.53
CA PHE A 6 5.10 -3.51 6.18
C PHE A 6 4.52 -2.55 7.23
N VAL A 7 4.71 -2.87 8.51
CA VAL A 7 4.24 -2.06 9.65
C VAL A 7 4.84 -0.65 9.67
N ASN A 8 6.03 -0.46 9.10
CA ASN A 8 6.74 0.82 9.05
C ASN A 8 6.54 1.59 7.74
N ALA A 9 5.84 1.01 6.75
CA ALA A 9 5.58 1.71 5.49
C ALA A 9 4.47 2.74 5.68
N ALA A 10 4.72 3.96 5.23
CA ALA A 10 3.76 5.05 5.30
C ALA A 10 2.53 4.76 4.42
N ASN A 11 1.35 5.13 4.93
CA ASN A 11 0.14 5.15 4.13
C ASN A 11 0.28 6.23 3.03
N GLN A 12 -0.06 5.85 1.80
CA GLN A 12 -0.18 6.73 0.65
C GLN A 12 -1.65 6.84 0.24
N SER A 13 -1.99 7.88 -0.53
CA SER A 13 -3.34 8.09 -1.04
C SER A 13 -3.29 8.44 -2.53
N ILE A 14 -4.25 7.93 -3.30
CA ILE A 14 -4.48 8.30 -4.70
C ILE A 14 -5.95 8.61 -4.94
N LEU A 15 -6.23 9.66 -5.71
CA LEU A 15 -7.59 10.03 -6.12
C LEU A 15 -7.95 9.34 -7.44
N VAL A 16 -9.04 8.57 -7.45
CA VAL A 16 -9.60 7.92 -8.64
C VAL A 16 -11.09 8.22 -8.69
N GLY A 17 -11.55 8.89 -9.75
CA GLY A 17 -12.97 9.24 -9.92
C GLY A 17 -13.56 10.08 -8.78
N GLY A 18 -12.73 10.88 -8.08
CA GLY A 18 -13.14 11.66 -6.91
C GLY A 18 -13.11 10.91 -5.58
N THR A 19 -12.75 9.62 -5.58
CA THR A 19 -12.60 8.81 -4.36
C THR A 19 -11.12 8.66 -4.00
N ALA A 20 -10.77 8.89 -2.73
CA ALA A 20 -9.41 8.68 -2.22
C ALA A 20 -9.21 7.22 -1.79
N TYR A 21 -8.22 6.55 -2.36
CA TYR A 21 -7.83 5.19 -2.02
C TYR A 21 -6.51 5.19 -1.25
N ALA A 22 -6.53 4.63 -0.05
CA ALA A 22 -5.33 4.45 0.77
C ALA A 22 -4.60 3.15 0.37
N TYR A 23 -3.27 3.18 0.32
CA TYR A 23 -2.43 2.02 0.03
C TYR A 23 -1.05 2.13 0.67
N ARG A 24 -0.31 1.03 0.74
CA ARG A 24 1.14 1.02 1.04
C ARG A 24 1.89 0.44 -0.15
N ASN A 25 3.04 1.03 -0.49
CA ASN A 25 3.91 0.54 -1.54
C ASN A 25 5.29 0.20 -0.97
N LEU A 26 5.75 -1.01 -1.25
CA LEU A 26 7.00 -1.54 -0.73
C LEU A 26 7.79 -2.27 -1.81
N GLY A 27 9.10 -2.33 -1.62
CA GLY A 27 10.01 -3.05 -2.50
C GLY A 27 10.40 -2.27 -3.77
N PRO A 28 11.11 -2.93 -4.70
CA PRO A 28 11.62 -2.29 -5.91
C PRO A 28 10.50 -1.86 -6.88
N LYS A 29 10.58 -0.63 -7.39
CA LYS A 29 9.58 -0.08 -8.35
C LYS A 29 9.75 -0.57 -9.79
N SER A 30 10.87 -1.22 -10.11
CA SER A 30 11.19 -1.68 -11.47
C SER A 30 10.81 -3.14 -11.75
N ALA A 31 10.34 -3.87 -10.73
CA ALA A 31 9.90 -5.25 -10.88
C ALA A 31 8.40 -5.32 -11.23
N VAL A 32 7.94 -6.50 -11.67
CA VAL A 32 6.50 -6.76 -11.86
C VAL A 32 5.79 -6.62 -10.50
N PRO A 33 4.72 -5.81 -10.39
CA PRO A 33 4.06 -5.55 -9.13
C PRO A 33 3.21 -6.75 -8.65
N LEU A 34 3.21 -7.00 -7.35
CA LEU A 34 2.22 -7.84 -6.67
C LEU A 34 1.17 -6.94 -6.01
N ILE A 35 -0.10 -7.16 -6.33
CA ILE A 35 -1.22 -6.41 -5.73
C ILE A 35 -1.89 -7.30 -4.69
N LEU A 36 -1.96 -6.81 -3.46
CA LEU A 36 -2.63 -7.48 -2.35
C LEU A 36 -3.93 -6.76 -2.02
N LEU A 37 -5.02 -7.51 -1.95
CA LEU A 37 -6.33 -7.02 -1.54
C LEU A 37 -6.64 -7.58 -0.14
N ASN A 38 -7.14 -6.71 0.75
CA ASN A 38 -7.49 -7.09 2.10
C ASN A 38 -8.68 -8.06 2.12
N HIS A 39 -8.81 -8.76 3.25
CA HIS A 39 -10.03 -9.48 3.60
C HIS A 39 -11.08 -8.53 4.18
N TRP A 40 -12.32 -9.00 4.34
CA TRP A 40 -13.41 -8.21 4.91
C TRP A 40 -13.11 -7.83 6.36
N GLY A 41 -13.17 -6.53 6.65
CA GLY A 41 -13.04 -5.97 8.00
C GLY A 41 -11.62 -5.48 8.32
N ALA A 42 -10.66 -5.72 7.43
CA ALA A 42 -9.30 -5.21 7.57
C ALA A 42 -9.14 -3.80 6.96
N GLU A 43 -8.44 -2.93 7.68
CA GLU A 43 -8.14 -1.57 7.26
C GLU A 43 -6.64 -1.25 7.35
N LEU A 44 -6.24 -0.13 6.74
CA LEU A 44 -4.93 0.47 6.98
C LEU A 44 -5.07 1.47 8.12
N HIS A 45 -4.60 1.10 9.31
CA HIS A 45 -4.51 2.04 10.42
C HIS A 45 -3.47 3.14 10.13
N HIS A 46 -3.67 4.28 10.80
CA HIS A 46 -2.76 5.42 10.78
C HIS A 46 -1.51 5.17 11.63
#